data_AF-A0A933K4I3-F1
#
_entry.id   AF-A0A933K4I3-F1
#
_cell.length_a   1.000
_cell.length_b   1.000
_cell.length_c   1.000
_cell.angle_alpha   90.00
_cell.angle_beta   90.00
_cell.angle_gamma   90.00
#
_symmetry.space_group_name_H-M   'P 1'
#
loop_
_entity.id
_entity.type
_entity.pdbx_description
1 polymer ?
#
loop_
_entity_poly.entity_id
_entity_poly.type
_entity_poly.pdbx_seq_one_letter_code
_entity_poly.pdbx_strand_id
1 'polypeptide(L)' 'MADYEIEDLREAFRSVMVKGRRYERGEVIEALARHLGFMHLTDSIRDPIRSAINSAIRREILSYEGDQIWRSE' A
#
# COMPACT_ATOMS: atom_id res chain seq x y z
N MET A 1 -10.04 -6.93 -11.24
CA MET A 1 -9.22 -6.01 -10.43
C MET A 1 -10.18 -5.29 -9.52
N ALA A 2 -9.90 -5.24 -8.21
CA ALA A 2 -10.65 -4.33 -7.35
C ALA A 2 -10.22 -2.92 -7.77
N ASP A 3 -11.09 -2.21 -8.49
CA ASP A 3 -10.92 -0.78 -8.71
C ASP A 3 -11.20 -0.12 -7.37
N TYR A 4 -10.14 0.06 -6.59
CA TYR A 4 -10.19 0.97 -5.46
C TYR A 4 -10.25 2.38 -6.02
N GLU A 5 -11.15 3.20 -5.47
CA GLU A 5 -11.17 4.61 -5.79
C GLU A 5 -9.81 5.22 -5.41
N ILE A 6 -9.32 6.14 -6.24
CA ILE A 6 -7.98 6.71 -6.07
C ILE A 6 -7.83 7.40 -4.71
N GLU A 7 -8.91 8.02 -4.22
CA GLU A 7 -8.95 8.69 -2.93
C GLU A 7 -8.87 7.70 -1.75
N ASP A 8 -9.56 6.57 -1.83
CA ASP A 8 -9.48 5.52 -0.81
C ASP A 8 -8.05 4.98 -0.65
N LEU A 9 -7.35 4.77 -1.79
CA LEU A 9 -5.94 4.39 -1.76
C LEU A 9 -5.09 5.45 -1.07
N ARG A 10 -5.29 6.73 -1.42
CA ARG A 10 -4.55 7.85 -0.81
C ARG A 10 -4.74 7.90 0.71
N GLU A 11 -5.97 7.78 1.19
CA GLU A 11 -6.27 7.79 2.62
C GLU A 11 -5.65 6.59 3.35
N ALA A 12 -5.74 5.40 2.75
CA ALA A 12 -5.11 4.20 3.31
C ALA A 12 -3.59 4.38 3.44
N PHE A 13 -2.90 4.82 2.36
CA PHE A 13 -1.46 5.04 2.41
C PHE A 13 -1.07 6.21 3.33
N ARG A 14 -1.87 7.27 3.42
CA ARG A 14 -1.66 8.37 4.38
C ARG A 14 -1.68 7.90 5.83
N SER A 15 -2.55 6.94 6.13
CA SER A 15 -2.71 6.40 7.48
C SER A 15 -1.53 5.53 7.92
N VAL A 16 -0.84 4.87 6.98
CA VAL A 16 0.24 3.92 7.30
C VAL A 16 1.64 4.37 6.90
N MET A 17 1.78 5.36 6.01
CA MET A 17 3.06 5.83 5.49
C MET A 17 3.26 7.33 5.70
N VAL A 18 4.45 7.68 6.19
CA VAL A 18 4.93 9.06 6.28
C VAL A 18 5.45 9.49 4.90
N LYS A 19 5.06 10.69 4.45
CA LYS A 19 5.49 11.25 3.16
C LYS A 19 7.01 11.35 3.08
N GLY A 20 7.59 10.93 1.96
CA GLY A 20 9.04 10.98 1.70
C GLY A 20 9.88 9.94 2.45
N ARG A 21 9.31 9.21 3.42
CA ARG A 21 9.99 8.06 4.04
C ARG A 21 9.88 6.85 3.12
N ARG A 22 11.00 6.17 2.93
CA ARG A 22 11.06 4.88 2.23
C ARG A 22 10.73 3.74 3.19
N TYR A 23 10.02 2.75 2.66
CA TYR A 23 9.61 1.55 3.36
C TYR A 23 9.88 0.33 2.49
N GLU A 24 10.20 -0.80 3.11
CA GLU A 24 10.19 -2.08 2.41
C GLU A 24 8.73 -2.44 2.07
N ARG A 25 8.52 -3.03 0.89
CA ARG A 25 7.18 -3.37 0.42
C ARG A 25 6.45 -4.30 1.39
N GLY A 26 7.17 -5.24 2.01
CA GLY A 26 6.63 -6.15 3.02
C GLY A 26 6.06 -5.41 4.24
N GLU A 27 6.76 -4.39 4.73
CA GLU A 27 6.32 -3.60 5.88
C GLU A 27 5.01 -2.85 5.60
N VAL A 28 4.88 -2.29 4.39
CA VAL A 28 3.65 -1.59 3.97
C VAL A 28 2.48 -2.56 3.84
N ILE A 29 2.71 -3.78 3.35
CA ILE A 29 1.68 -4.83 3.29
C ILE A 29 1.16 -5.15 4.69
N GLU A 30 2.06 -5.35 5.64
CA GLU A 30 1.69 -5.64 7.04
C GLU A 30 0.96 -4.47 7.70
N ALA A 31 1.43 -3.24 7.47
CA ALA A 31 0.82 -2.04 8.02
C ALA A 31 -0.59 -1.80 7.46
N LEU A 32 -0.79 -1.96 6.14
CA LEU A 32 -2.10 -1.86 5.51
C LEU A 32 -3.07 -2.91 6.02
N ALA A 33 -2.63 -4.17 6.12
CA ALA A 33 -3.48 -5.24 6.63
C ALA A 33 -3.98 -4.94 8.05
N ARG A 34 -3.07 -4.48 8.91
CA ARG A 34 -3.40 -4.09 10.28
C ARG A 34 -4.35 -2.89 10.32
N HIS A 35 -4.12 -1.89 9.48
CA HIS A 35 -5.00 -0.71 9.37
C HIS A 35 -6.41 -1.06 8.89
N LEU A 36 -6.53 -2.01 7.96
CA LEU A 36 -7.81 -2.53 7.46
C LEU A 36 -8.50 -3.52 8.42
N GLY A 37 -7.93 -3.77 9.60
CA GLY A 37 -8.54 -4.60 10.64
C GLY A 37 -8.27 -6.10 10.50
N PHE A 38 -7.38 -6.53 9.61
CA PHE A 38 -7.02 -7.95 9.50
C PHE A 38 -6.08 -8.36 10.63
N MET A 39 -6.49 -9.37 11.41
CA MET A 39 -5.67 -9.96 12.48
C MET A 39 -4.55 -10.87 11.97
N HIS A 40 -4.76 -11.55 10.84
CA HIS A 40 -3.80 -12.50 10.26
C HIS A 40 -3.53 -12.21 8.79
N LEU A 41 -2.25 -12.18 8.44
CA LEU A 41 -1.80 -11.92 7.08
C LEU A 41 -1.70 -13.23 6.28
N THR A 42 -2.84 -13.75 5.85
CA THR A 42 -2.91 -14.92 4.95
C THR A 42 -2.67 -14.52 3.50
N ASP A 43 -2.34 -15.48 2.63
CA ASP A 43 -2.12 -15.20 1.20
C ASP A 43 -3.34 -14.54 0.53
N SER A 44 -4.55 -14.94 0.94
CA SER A 44 -5.80 -14.34 0.47
C SER A 44 -5.94 -12.85 0.79
N ILE A 45 -5.25 -12.35 1.82
CA ILE A 45 -5.20 -10.92 2.19
C ILE A 45 -3.98 -10.23 1.54
N ARG A 46 -2.86 -10.93 1.39
CA ARG A 46 -1.65 -10.36 0.77
C ARG A 46 -1.87 -9.97 -0.67
N ASP A 47 -2.57 -10.78 -1.45
CA ASP A 47 -2.79 -10.52 -2.88
C ASP A 47 -3.60 -9.24 -3.18
N PRO A 48 -4.75 -8.97 -2.53
CA PRO A 48 -5.46 -7.71 -2.75
C PRO A 48 -4.65 -6.50 -2.30
N ILE A 49 -3.88 -6.58 -1.20
CA ILE A 49 -3.01 -5.48 -0.76
C ILE A 49 -1.87 -5.25 -1.74
N ARG A 50 -1.24 -6.33 -2.25
CA ARG A 50 -0.21 -6.24 -3.29
C ARG A 50 -0.78 -5.59 -4.56
N SER A 51 -2.01 -5.93 -4.92
CA SER A 51 -2.74 -5.33 -6.04
C SER A 51 -2.97 -3.83 -5.83
N ALA A 52 -3.39 -3.43 -4.63
CA ALA A 52 -3.56 -2.02 -4.26
C ALA A 52 -2.24 -1.23 -4.34
N ILE A 53 -1.13 -1.78 -3.84
CA ILE A 53 0.21 -1.16 -3.98
C ILE A 53 0.60 -1.00 -5.45
N ASN A 54 0.40 -2.03 -6.27
CA ASN A 54 0.67 -1.95 -7.71
C ASN A 54 -0.20 -0.90 -8.41
N SER A 55 -1.48 -0.81 -8.03
CA SER A 55 -2.38 0.21 -8.54
C SER A 55 -1.91 1.62 -8.15
N ALA A 56 -1.49 1.81 -6.89
CA ALA A 56 -0.99 3.07 -6.39
C ALA A 56 0.30 3.54 -7.08
N ILE A 57 1.20 2.61 -7.41
CA ILE A 57 2.39 2.90 -8.23
C ILE A 57 1.98 3.34 -9.65
N ARG A 58 1.07 2.60 -10.30
CA ARG A 58 0.58 2.93 -11.65
C ARG A 58 -0.13 4.28 -11.71
N ARG A 59 -0.73 4.72 -10.60
CA ARG A 59 -1.44 6.00 -10.44
C ARG A 59 -0.57 7.10 -9.83
N GLU A 60 0.74 6.89 -9.71
CA GLU A 60 1.73 7.86 -9.20
C GLU A 60 1.50 8.35 -7.75
N ILE A 61 0.70 7.63 -6.97
CA ILE A 61 0.53 7.87 -5.51
C ILE A 61 1.80 7.44 -4.77
N LEU A 62 2.38 6.32 -5.21
CA LEU A 62 3.63 5.78 -4.70
C LEU A 62 4.69 5.80 -5.79
N SER A 63 5.91 6.11 -5.41
CA SER A 63 7.11 5.80 -6.18
C SER A 63 7.80 4.57 -5.60
N TYR A 64 8.63 3.94 -6.42
CA TYR A 64 9.33 2.73 -6.05
C TYR A 64 10.76 2.71 -6.61
N GLU A 65 11.64 2.00 -5.92
CA GLU A 65 13.00 1.69 -6.34
C GLU A 65 13.39 0.32 -5.75
N GLY A 66 13.58 -0.68 -6.60
CA GLY A 66 13.75 -2.06 -6.14
C GLY A 66 12.52 -2.54 -5.35
N ASP A 67 12.74 -2.97 -4.10
CA ASP A 67 11.67 -3.36 -3.17
C ASP A 67 11.23 -2.22 -2.22
N GLN A 68 11.81 -1.02 -2.38
CA GLN A 68 11.44 0.13 -1.58
C GLN A 68 10.32 0.93 -2.25
N ILE A 69 9.38 1.41 -1.45
CA ILE A 69 8.28 2.27 -1.87
C ILE A 69 8.16 3.48 -0.93
N TRP A 70 7.72 4.61 -1.48
CA TRP A 70 7.44 5.82 -0.72
C TRP A 70 6.28 6.60 -1.35
N ARG A 71 5.61 7.44 -0.55
CA ARG A 71 4.56 8.33 -1.03
C ARG A 71 5.16 9.51 -1.80
N SER A 72 4.64 9.74 -3.01
CA SER A 72 5.10 10.79 -3.93
C SER A 72 4.30 12.08 -3.83
N GLU A 73 3.04 11.97 -3.38
CA GLU A 73 2.11 13.08 -3.16
C GLU A 73 2.22 13.75 -1.79
#